data_AF-A0A7I0J431-F1
#
_entry.id   AF-A0A7I0J431-F1
#
_cell.length_a   1.000
_cell.length_b   1.000
_cell.length_c   1.000
_cell.angle_alpha   90.00
_cell.angle_beta   90.00
_cell.angle_gamma   90.00
#
_symmetry.space_group_name_H-M   'P 1'
#
loop_
_entity.id
_entity.type
_entity.pdbx_description
1 polymer ?
#
loop_
_entity_poly.entity_id
_entity_poly.type
_entity_poly.pdbx_seq_one_letter_code
_entity_poly.pdbx_strand_id
1 'polypeptide(L)'
;PKSSKVAGNVGVKVAPKGSAGVRTGWSGFHGFSVTENCANKEAAASLVWWLTNEDSQKLEAAAGPLPTRTKVWEWDLEQAKSDPYKTEVLQAFQ
;
A
#
# COMPACT_ATOMS: atom_id res chain seq x y z
N PRO A 1 18.85 3.06 -17.38
CA PRO A 1 19.39 3.13 -16.00
C PRO A 1 20.87 2.75 -15.85
N LYS A 2 21.38 1.71 -16.54
CA LYS A 2 22.74 1.18 -16.32
C LYS A 2 23.89 2.19 -16.52
N SER A 3 23.68 3.26 -17.27
CA SER A 3 24.65 4.34 -17.48
C SER A 3 24.53 5.50 -16.48
N SER A 4 23.51 5.52 -15.61
CA SER A 4 23.29 6.58 -14.64
C SER A 4 24.09 6.33 -13.37
N LYS A 5 24.87 7.33 -12.94
CA LYS A 5 25.64 7.32 -11.68
C LYS A 5 24.76 7.28 -10.43
N VAL A 6 23.46 7.56 -10.57
CA VAL A 6 22.49 7.59 -9.47
C VAL A 6 21.39 6.54 -9.62
N ALA A 7 21.57 5.56 -10.49
CA ALA A 7 20.61 4.47 -10.63
C ALA A 7 20.43 3.74 -9.28
N GLY A 8 19.19 3.58 -8.84
CA GLY A 8 18.85 2.96 -7.56
C GLY A 8 19.02 3.86 -6.33
N ASN A 9 19.53 5.09 -6.49
CA ASN A 9 19.61 6.07 -5.40
C ASN A 9 18.30 6.89 -5.35
N VAL A 10 17.24 6.25 -4.88
CA VAL A 10 15.91 6.84 -4.72
C VAL A 10 15.59 6.90 -3.24
N GLY A 11 15.10 8.04 -2.76
CA GLY A 11 14.62 8.22 -1.39
C GLY A 11 13.16 8.64 -1.39
N VAL A 12 12.51 8.53 -0.23
CA VAL A 12 11.10 8.85 -0.04
C VAL A 12 10.89 9.67 1.22
N LYS A 13 9.99 10.64 1.15
CA LYS A 13 9.63 11.48 2.29
C LYS A 13 8.15 11.81 2.23
N VAL A 14 7.52 11.83 3.40
CA VAL A 14 6.17 12.38 3.55
C VAL A 14 6.13 13.86 3.15
N ALA A 15 4.96 14.32 2.72
CA ALA A 15 4.75 15.72 2.37
C ALA A 15 5.11 16.64 3.56
N PRO A 16 5.67 17.84 3.28
CA PRO A 16 5.99 18.81 4.32
C PRO A 16 4.73 19.29 5.05
N LYS A 17 4.92 19.82 6.25
CA LYS A 17 3.83 20.49 6.98
C LYS A 17 3.45 21.77 6.27
N GLY A 18 2.15 22.02 6.14
CA GLY A 18 1.61 23.29 5.66
C GLY A 18 1.69 24.40 6.71
N SER A 19 1.17 25.59 6.38
CA SER A 19 1.12 26.76 7.27
C SER A 19 0.38 26.51 8.58
N ALA A 20 -0.53 25.54 8.63
CA ALA A 20 -1.23 25.11 9.84
C ALA A 20 -0.39 24.18 10.75
N GLY A 21 0.86 23.85 10.38
CA GLY A 21 1.70 22.91 11.12
C GLY A 21 1.30 21.43 10.97
N VAL A 22 0.33 21.14 10.11
CA VAL A 22 -0.20 19.79 9.83
C VAL A 22 0.37 19.27 8.50
N ARG A 23 0.68 17.98 8.44
CA ARG A 23 1.06 17.33 7.18
C ARG A 23 -0.18 17.05 6.35
N THR A 24 -0.14 17.38 5.08
CA THR A 24 -1.12 16.88 4.12
C THR A 24 -0.76 15.44 3.76
N GLY A 25 -1.77 14.61 3.51
CA GLY A 25 -1.59 13.25 3.06
C GLY A 25 -2.80 12.82 2.26
N TRP A 26 -2.58 12.40 1.02
CA TRP A 26 -3.59 11.69 0.26
C TRP A 26 -3.07 10.28 0.04
N SER A 27 -3.77 9.29 0.59
CA SER A 27 -3.34 7.90 0.58
C SER A 27 -3.62 7.18 -0.74
N GLY A 28 -4.43 7.78 -1.63
CA GLY A 28 -4.63 7.28 -3.00
C GLY A 28 -5.32 5.92 -3.14
N PHE A 29 -5.96 5.39 -2.10
CA PHE A 29 -6.58 4.07 -2.15
C PHE A 29 -7.81 4.03 -3.06
N HIS A 30 -7.93 2.95 -3.83
CA HIS A 30 -9.15 2.58 -4.54
C HIS A 30 -9.88 1.49 -3.74
N GLY A 31 -11.10 1.80 -3.29
CA GLY A 31 -11.95 0.85 -2.60
C GLY A 31 -12.84 0.06 -3.56
N PHE A 32 -13.33 -1.08 -3.10
CA PHE A 32 -14.38 -1.84 -3.78
C PHE A 32 -15.74 -1.53 -3.16
N SER A 33 -16.76 -1.40 -4.01
CA SER A 33 -18.15 -1.21 -3.61
C SER A 33 -19.06 -2.15 -4.39
N VAL A 34 -20.10 -2.67 -3.74
CA VAL A 34 -21.15 -3.43 -4.40
C VAL A 34 -22.27 -2.47 -4.79
N THR A 35 -22.62 -2.42 -6.08
CA THR A 35 -23.69 -1.54 -6.57
C THR A 35 -25.06 -1.97 -6.05
N GLU A 36 -25.95 -1.02 -5.81
CA GLU A 36 -27.32 -1.27 -5.33
C GLU A 36 -28.09 -2.28 -6.20
N ASN A 37 -27.96 -2.15 -7.53
CA ASN A 37 -28.64 -3.01 -8.51
C ASN A 37 -27.88 -4.31 -8.82
N CYS A 38 -26.86 -4.68 -8.03
CA CYS A 38 -26.18 -5.96 -8.21
C CYS A 38 -27.17 -7.11 -8.01
N ALA A 39 -27.26 -7.99 -9.02
CA ALA A 39 -28.19 -9.12 -9.02
C ALA A 39 -27.85 -10.20 -7.99
N ASN A 40 -26.57 -10.32 -7.61
CA ASN A 40 -26.10 -11.28 -6.61
C ASN A 40 -25.11 -10.60 -5.66
N LYS A 41 -25.65 -10.00 -4.60
CA LYS A 41 -24.87 -9.19 -3.65
C LYS A 41 -23.95 -10.05 -2.80
N GLU A 42 -24.37 -11.27 -2.49
CA GLU A 42 -23.63 -12.24 -1.69
C GLU A 42 -22.35 -12.67 -2.43
N ALA A 43 -22.45 -13.00 -3.72
CA ALA A 43 -21.27 -13.33 -4.54
C ALA A 43 -20.34 -12.13 -4.70
N ALA A 44 -20.88 -10.92 -4.92
CA ALA A 44 -20.07 -9.71 -5.02
C ALA A 44 -19.33 -9.41 -3.70
N ALA A 45 -20.02 -9.50 -2.56
CA ALA A 45 -19.41 -9.35 -1.24
C ALA A 45 -18.33 -10.42 -0.97
N SER A 46 -18.57 -11.66 -1.40
CA SER A 46 -17.58 -12.75 -1.30
C SER A 46 -16.31 -12.45 -2.10
N LEU A 47 -16.43 -11.91 -3.31
CA LEU A 47 -15.27 -11.47 -4.09
C LEU A 47 -14.51 -10.33 -3.42
N VAL A 48 -15.21 -9.30 -2.92
CA VAL A 48 -14.57 -8.20 -2.18
C VAL A 48 -13.84 -8.73 -0.95
N TRP A 49 -14.44 -9.67 -0.22
CA TRP A 49 -13.78 -10.32 0.91
C TRP A 49 -12.53 -11.06 0.47
N TRP A 50 -12.60 -11.84 -0.61
CA TRP A 50 -11.44 -12.57 -1.13
C TRP A 50 -10.30 -11.63 -1.55
N LEU A 51 -10.59 -10.60 -2.35
CA LEU A 51 -9.60 -9.62 -2.81
C LEU A 51 -8.92 -8.86 -1.68
N THR A 52 -9.65 -8.66 -0.57
CA THR A 52 -9.17 -7.86 0.54
C THR A 52 -8.79 -8.68 1.75
N ASN A 53 -8.81 -10.02 1.72
CA ASN A 53 -8.41 -10.85 2.87
C ASN A 53 -6.90 -10.72 3.17
N GLU A 54 -6.43 -11.30 4.27
CA GLU A 54 -5.03 -11.17 4.68
C GLU A 54 -4.05 -11.73 3.65
N ASP A 55 -4.34 -12.90 3.07
CA ASP A 55 -3.44 -13.56 2.12
C ASP A 55 -3.38 -12.81 0.79
N SER A 56 -4.52 -12.35 0.28
CA SER A 56 -4.58 -11.50 -0.92
C SER A 56 -3.86 -10.16 -0.69
N GLN A 57 -3.99 -9.56 0.51
CA GLN A 57 -3.24 -8.34 0.83
C GLN A 57 -1.73 -8.58 0.93
N LYS A 58 -1.27 -9.76 1.39
CA LYS A 58 0.16 -10.12 1.33
C LYS A 58 0.64 -10.24 -0.12
N LEU A 59 -0.16 -10.84 -1.00
CA LEU A 59 0.15 -10.93 -2.43
C LEU A 59 0.27 -9.54 -3.08
N GLU A 60 -0.69 -8.67 -2.83
CA GLU A 60 -0.66 -7.28 -3.32
C GLU A 60 0.55 -6.52 -2.74
N ALA A 61 0.81 -6.60 -1.44
CA ALA A 61 1.93 -5.91 -0.79
C ALA A 61 3.31 -6.35 -1.32
N ALA A 62 3.45 -7.65 -1.63
CA ALA A 62 4.66 -8.17 -2.25
C ALA A 62 4.95 -7.51 -3.62
N ALA A 63 3.92 -7.04 -4.32
CA ALA A 63 4.04 -6.36 -5.62
C ALA A 63 4.28 -4.83 -5.49
N GLY A 64 4.26 -4.27 -4.28
CA GLY A 64 4.60 -2.86 -4.02
C GLY A 64 3.49 -1.95 -3.44
N PRO A 65 2.19 -2.17 -3.70
CA PRO A 65 1.12 -1.44 -3.03
C PRO A 65 1.19 -1.48 -1.50
N LEU A 66 0.81 -0.39 -0.84
CA LEU A 66 0.74 -0.34 0.62
C LEU A 66 -0.45 -1.17 1.13
N PRO A 67 -0.28 -1.99 2.18
CA PRO A 67 -1.38 -2.81 2.71
C PRO A 67 -2.48 -1.97 3.36
N THR A 68 -3.73 -2.42 3.24
CA THR A 68 -4.89 -1.80 3.93
C THR A 68 -5.21 -2.50 5.27
N ARG A 69 -4.60 -3.66 5.55
CA ARG A 69 -4.75 -4.38 6.82
C ARG A 69 -3.51 -4.21 7.69
N THR A 70 -3.70 -3.74 8.93
CA THR A 70 -2.60 -3.51 9.89
C THR A 70 -1.70 -4.73 10.08
N LYS A 71 -2.25 -5.94 10.15
CA LYS A 71 -1.45 -7.18 10.30
C LYS A 71 -0.50 -7.46 9.13
N VAL A 72 -0.82 -6.98 7.93
CA VAL A 72 0.00 -7.20 6.73
C VAL A 72 1.20 -6.26 6.71
N TRP A 73 1.14 -5.10 7.38
CA TRP A 73 2.28 -4.18 7.50
C TRP A 73 3.47 -4.83 8.21
N GLU A 74 3.24 -5.51 9.32
CA GLU A 74 4.30 -6.20 10.07
C GLU A 74 4.95 -7.29 9.21
N TRP A 75 4.13 -8.05 8.48
CA TRP A 75 4.62 -9.07 7.55
C TRP A 75 5.43 -8.45 6.40
N ASP A 76 4.97 -7.35 5.81
CA ASP A 76 5.63 -6.73 4.66
C ASP A 76 6.95 -6.06 5.04
N LEU A 77 7.02 -5.43 6.22
CA LEU A 77 8.26 -4.91 6.79
C LEU A 77 9.30 -6.02 7.01
N GLU A 78 8.87 -7.21 7.44
CA GLU A 78 9.75 -8.37 7.56
C GLU A 78 10.30 -8.81 6.20
N GLN A 79 9.45 -8.89 5.17
CA GLN A 79 9.88 -9.25 3.81
C GLN A 79 10.80 -8.19 3.19
N ALA A 80 10.56 -6.91 3.52
CA ALA A 80 11.30 -5.78 2.97
C ALA A 80 12.72 -5.62 3.53
N LYS A 81 13.14 -6.38 4.56
CA LYS A 81 14.47 -6.23 5.19
C LYS A 81 15.66 -6.29 4.23
N SER A 82 15.52 -7.00 3.11
CA SER A 82 16.56 -7.11 2.07
C SER A 82 16.48 -6.01 0.99
N ASP A 83 15.44 -5.18 1.03
CA ASP A 83 15.17 -4.06 0.14
C ASP A 83 15.14 -2.74 0.96
N PRO A 84 16.27 -2.00 1.00
CA PRO A 84 16.36 -0.77 1.76
C PRO A 84 15.34 0.29 1.32
N TYR A 85 15.04 0.39 0.02
CA TYR A 85 14.11 1.39 -0.49
C TYR A 85 12.68 1.05 -0.11
N LYS A 86 12.26 -0.21 -0.27
CA LYS A 86 10.94 -0.66 0.20
C LYS A 86 10.79 -0.47 1.71
N THR A 87 11.82 -0.77 2.49
CA THR A 87 11.82 -0.50 3.93
C THR A 87 11.60 0.98 4.25
N GLU A 88 12.29 1.89 3.54
CA GLU A 88 12.12 3.33 3.69
C GLU A 88 10.69 3.79 3.35
N VAL A 89 10.11 3.25 2.27
CA VAL A 89 8.71 3.52 1.86
C VAL A 89 7.74 3.07 2.95
N LEU A 90 7.84 1.84 3.43
CA LEU A 90 6.94 1.32 4.45
C LEU A 90 7.04 2.13 5.76
N GLN A 91 8.26 2.46 6.19
CA GLN A 91 8.47 3.28 7.39
C GLN A 91 7.99 4.73 7.23
N ALA A 92 8.02 5.28 6.02
CA ALA A 92 7.54 6.64 5.78
C ALA A 92 6.01 6.76 5.89
N PHE A 93 5.27 5.68 5.64
CA PHE A 93 3.81 5.71 5.50
C PHE A 93 3.03 4.87 6.54
N GLN A 94 3.70 4.13 7.42
CA GLN A 94 3.08 3.48 8.59
C GLN A 94 2.60 4.51 9.62
#